data_AF-A0A8S2MD11-F1
#
_entry.id   AF-A0A8S2MD11-F1
#
_cell.length_a   1.000
_cell.length_b   1.000
_cell.length_c   1.000
_cell.angle_alpha   90.00
_cell.angle_beta   90.00
_cell.angle_gamma   90.00
#
_symmetry.space_group_name_H-M   'P 1'
#
loop_
_entity.id
_entity.type
_entity.pdbx_description
1 polymer ?
#
loop_
_entity_poly.entity_id
_entity_poly.type
_entity_poly.pdbx_seq_one_letter_code
_entity_poly.pdbx_strand_id
1 'polypeptide(L)'
;ELAKPQAEQQENFYDHFGLTVSHNGKCETEIKEQYQADIVYGAASDFQGDILRDEYSKLGTRSGRKCDVAIVDEVDSMLIDGKNHIVMLSTPM
;
A
#
# COMPACT_ATOMS: atom_id res chain seq x y z
N GLU A 1 -4.25 7.03 -8.44
CA GLU A 1 -3.44 8.16 -7.94
C GLU A 1 -4.21 8.99 -6.91
N LEU A 2 -4.64 8.38 -5.80
CA LEU A 2 -5.29 9.09 -4.68
C LEU A 2 -4.53 8.92 -3.36
N ALA A 3 -3.72 7.85 -3.25
CA ALA A 3 -2.98 7.53 -2.03
C ALA A 3 -2.01 8.63 -1.58
N LYS A 4 -1.28 9.25 -2.51
CA LYS A 4 -0.33 10.33 -2.20
C LYS A 4 -1.00 11.60 -1.65
N PRO A 5 -1.98 12.22 -2.35
CA PRO A 5 -2.64 13.40 -1.82
C PRO A 5 -3.45 13.12 -0.53
N GLN A 6 -4.01 11.93 -0.36
CA GLN A 6 -4.68 11.56 0.89
C GLN A 6 -3.70 11.43 2.06
N ALA A 7 -2.53 10.82 1.83
CA ALA A 7 -1.47 10.74 2.83
C ALA A 7 -1.00 12.14 3.26
N GLU A 8 -0.72 13.02 2.30
CA GLU A 8 -0.29 14.41 2.55
C GLU A 8 -1.36 15.24 3.29
N GLN A 9 -2.64 15.05 2.96
CA GLN A 9 -3.74 15.75 3.65
C GLN A 9 -3.91 15.33 5.11
N GLN A 10 -3.70 14.05 5.40
CA GLN A 10 -3.90 13.49 6.74
C GLN A 10 -2.62 13.51 7.59
N GLU A 11 -1.46 13.80 7.00
CA GLU A 11 -0.16 13.84 7.67
C GLU A 11 -0.19 14.71 8.93
N ASN A 12 -0.70 15.94 8.82
CA ASN A 12 -0.79 16.86 9.96
C ASN A 12 -1.65 16.34 11.11
N PHE A 13 -2.69 15.55 10.81
CA PHE A 13 -3.55 14.98 11.83
C PHE A 13 -2.84 13.87 12.59
N TYR A 14 -2.18 12.96 11.87
CA TYR A 14 -1.46 11.84 12.47
C TYR A 14 -0.16 12.26 13.17
N ASP A 15 0.53 13.28 12.65
CA ASP A 15 1.72 13.87 13.27
C ASP A 15 1.40 14.45 14.66
N HIS A 16 0.19 15.00 14.86
CA HIS A 16 -0.27 15.45 16.17
C HIS A 16 -0.30 14.32 17.23
N PHE A 17 -0.45 13.06 16.80
CA PHE A 17 -0.41 11.88 17.65
C PHE A 17 0.96 11.18 17.63
N GLY A 18 1.95 11.74 16.95
CA GLY A 18 3.28 11.15 16.79
C GLY A 18 3.32 9.90 15.90
N LEU A 19 2.35 9.76 14.99
CA LEU A 19 2.26 8.65 14.05
C LEU A 19 2.80 9.05 12.69
N THR A 20 3.54 8.14 12.07
CA THR A 20 4.12 8.32 10.74
C THR A 20 3.19 7.78 9.65
N VAL A 21 3.09 8.54 8.55
CA VAL A 21 2.23 8.19 7.40
C VAL A 21 3.08 8.09 6.15
N SER A 22 2.83 7.07 5.34
CA SER A 22 3.51 6.87 4.06
C SER A 22 2.54 6.39 2.98
N HIS A 23 3.05 6.21 1.77
CA HIS A 23 2.28 5.58 0.70
C HIS A 23 3.10 4.60 -0.14
N ASN A 24 2.48 3.48 -0.57
CA ASN A 24 3.13 2.45 -1.39
C ASN A 24 2.90 2.63 -2.91
N GLY A 25 2.42 3.79 -3.34
CA GLY A 25 2.33 4.14 -4.76
C GLY A 25 3.71 4.21 -5.44
N LYS A 26 3.77 4.71 -6.67
CA LYS A 26 5.04 4.92 -7.37
C LYS A 26 5.90 5.97 -6.64
N CYS A 27 6.75 5.50 -5.73
CA CYS A 27 7.75 6.28 -5.03
C CYS A 27 9.10 6.19 -5.73
N GLU A 28 9.87 7.27 -5.68
CA GLU A 28 11.28 7.28 -6.08
C GLU A 28 12.17 6.57 -5.04
N THR A 29 11.71 6.52 -3.79
CA THR A 29 12.35 5.82 -2.66
C THR A 29 11.99 4.34 -2.63
N GLU A 30 12.81 3.54 -1.94
CA GLU A 30 12.55 2.12 -1.80
C GLU A 30 11.22 1.87 -1.08
N ILE A 31 10.32 1.12 -1.74
CA ILE A 31 9.01 0.72 -1.19
C ILE A 31 9.14 0.14 0.22
N LYS A 32 10.25 -0.55 0.48
CA LYS A 32 10.58 -1.16 1.76
C LYS A 32 10.58 -0.16 2.92
N GLU A 33 11.07 1.06 2.70
CA GLU A 33 11.10 2.12 3.71
C GLU A 33 9.69 2.66 3.99
N GLN A 34 8.85 2.75 2.96
CA GLN A 34 7.48 3.22 3.12
C GLN A 34 6.68 2.32 4.06
N TYR A 35 6.88 1.00 4.00
CA TYR A 35 6.21 0.06 4.90
C TYR A 35 6.64 0.13 6.38
N GLN A 36 7.68 0.92 6.71
CA GLN A 36 8.10 1.15 8.10
C GLN A 36 7.24 2.20 8.82
N ALA A 37 6.47 3.01 8.08
CA ALA A 37 5.57 3.99 8.69
C ALA A 37 4.42 3.31 9.44
N ASP A 38 3.84 3.99 10.44
CA ASP A 38 2.73 3.45 11.24
C ASP A 38 1.49 3.22 10.37
N ILE A 39 1.23 4.11 9.43
CA ILE A 39 0.09 4.06 8.50
C ILE A 39 0.60 4.14 7.07
N VAL A 40 0.12 3.25 6.21
CA VAL A 40 0.49 3.21 4.79
C VAL A 40 -0.77 3.35 3.95
N TYR A 41 -0.84 4.38 3.12
CA TYR A 41 -1.89 4.59 2.12
C TYR A 41 -1.49 4.00 0.77
N GLY A 42 -2.47 3.53 0.00
CA GLY A 42 -2.17 2.84 -1.23
C GLY A 42 -3.39 2.46 -2.03
N ALA A 43 -3.20 2.18 -3.31
CA ALA A 43 -4.23 1.51 -4.09
C ALA A 43 -4.25 0.02 -3.72
N ALA A 44 -5.43 -0.59 -3.74
CA ALA A 44 -5.57 -2.03 -3.48
C ALA A 44 -4.65 -2.88 -4.37
N SER A 45 -4.48 -2.48 -5.64
CA SER A 45 -3.60 -3.17 -6.59
C SER A 45 -2.12 -3.12 -6.21
N ASP A 46 -1.67 -2.01 -5.63
CA ASP A 46 -0.27 -1.83 -5.23
C ASP A 46 0.04 -2.72 -4.03
N PHE A 47 -0.86 -2.75 -3.04
CA PHE A 47 -0.75 -3.68 -1.91
C PHE A 47 -0.77 -5.14 -2.34
N GLN A 48 -1.67 -5.51 -3.26
CA GLN A 48 -1.72 -6.87 -3.82
C GLN A 48 -0.39 -7.23 -4.51
N GLY A 49 0.16 -6.34 -5.33
CA GLY A 49 1.45 -6.54 -5.99
C GLY A 49 2.60 -6.70 -4.99
N ASP A 50 2.63 -5.89 -3.94
CA ASP A 50 3.67 -5.96 -2.91
C ASP A 50 3.58 -7.23 -2.06
N ILE A 51 2.37 -7.67 -1.72
CA ILE A 51 2.15 -8.96 -1.05
C ILE A 51 2.70 -10.09 -1.91
N LEU A 52 2.35 -10.10 -3.21
CA LEU A 52 2.85 -11.12 -4.12
C LEU A 52 4.38 -11.05 -4.25
N ARG A 53 5.00 -9.86 -4.27
CA ARG A 53 6.47 -9.73 -4.37
C ARG A 53 7.16 -10.23 -3.09
N ASP A 54 6.57 -9.93 -1.94
CA ASP A 54 7.09 -10.32 -0.64
C ASP A 54 7.01 -11.85 -0.46
N GLU A 55 5.89 -12.46 -0.84
CA GLU A 55 5.66 -13.91 -0.71
C GLU A 55 6.38 -14.74 -1.77
N TYR A 56 6.29 -14.36 -3.05
CA TYR A 56 6.82 -15.17 -4.16
C TYR A 56 8.28 -14.84 -4.50
N SER A 57 8.65 -13.55 -4.53
CA SER A 57 10.01 -13.13 -4.89
C SER A 57 10.96 -13.04 -3.69
N LYS A 58 10.44 -13.16 -2.46
CA LYS A 58 11.20 -13.07 -1.18
C LYS A 58 12.06 -11.81 -1.08
N LEU A 59 11.61 -10.72 -1.71
CA LEU A 59 12.35 -9.46 -1.77
C LEU A 59 12.24 -8.66 -0.47
N GLY A 60 11.41 -9.08 0.50
CA GLY A 60 11.22 -8.36 1.75
C GLY A 60 10.58 -6.99 1.54
N THR A 61 9.75 -6.85 0.49
CA THR A 61 9.16 -5.58 0.04
C THR A 61 8.31 -4.91 1.12
N ARG A 62 7.66 -5.70 1.99
CA ARG A 62 6.85 -5.17 3.09
C ARG A 62 7.60 -5.00 4.40
N SER A 63 8.94 -5.15 4.42
CA SER A 63 9.75 -5.07 5.63
C SER A 63 9.31 -6.01 6.77
N GLY A 64 8.67 -7.13 6.44
CA GLY A 64 8.11 -8.05 7.44
C GLY A 64 6.87 -7.53 8.17
N ARG A 65 6.27 -6.43 7.71
CA ARG A 65 5.00 -5.91 8.25
C ARG A 65 3.89 -6.93 8.05
N LYS A 66 3.18 -7.24 9.14
CA LYS A 66 1.94 -8.01 9.12
C LYS A 66 0.80 -7.00 8.96
N CYS A 67 -0.03 -7.15 7.94
CA CYS A 67 -1.19 -6.28 7.75
C CYS A 67 -2.28 -6.67 8.75
N ASP A 68 -2.15 -6.25 10.01
CA ASP A 68 -3.05 -6.63 11.10
C ASP A 68 -4.45 -5.98 10.94
N VAL A 69 -4.48 -4.75 10.43
CA VAL A 69 -5.70 -3.98 10.16
C VAL A 69 -5.59 -3.33 8.79
N ALA A 70 -6.67 -3.42 8.00
CA ALA A 70 -6.80 -2.75 6.71
C ALA A 70 -8.14 -2.01 6.66
N ILE A 71 -8.11 -0.73 6.28
CA ILE A 71 -9.29 0.09 6.03
C ILE A 71 -9.39 0.27 4.52
N VAL A 72 -10.53 -0.11 3.95
CA VAL A 72 -10.78 -0.03 2.51
C VAL A 72 -11.77 1.09 2.26
N ASP A 73 -11.35 2.07 1.46
CA ASP A 73 -12.20 3.14 0.96
C ASP A 73 -12.99 2.65 -0.27
N GLU A 74 -14.21 3.16 -0.47
CA GLU A 74 -15.07 2.83 -1.61
C GLU A 74 -15.24 1.31 -1.84
N VAL A 75 -15.57 0.58 -0.77
CA VAL A 75 -15.62 -0.90 -0.76
C VAL A 75 -16.62 -1.49 -1.76
N ASP A 76 -17.73 -0.80 -2.01
CA ASP A 76 -18.76 -1.19 -2.97
C ASP A 76 -18.23 -1.13 -4.41
N SER A 77 -17.53 -0.05 -4.76
CA SER A 77 -16.86 0.11 -6.05
C SER A 77 -15.79 -0.97 -6.26
N MET A 78 -15.00 -1.27 -5.22
CA MET A 78 -13.99 -2.33 -5.29
C MET A 78 -14.61 -3.72 -5.53
N LEU A 79 -15.71 -4.05 -4.85
CA LEU A 79 -16.32 -5.38 -4.90
C LEU A 79 -17.26 -5.59 -6.08
N ILE A 80 -17.92 -4.54 -6.59
CA ILE A 80 -18.91 -4.66 -7.67
C ILE A 80 -18.25 -4.41 -9.02
N ASP A 81 -17.61 -3.26 -9.16
CA ASP A 81 -17.00 -2.82 -10.42
C ASP A 81 -15.62 -3.45 -10.61
N GLY A 82 -14.85 -3.55 -9.52
CA GLY A 82 -13.53 -4.15 -9.49
C GLY A 82 -13.50 -5.68 -9.45
N LYS A 83 -14.65 -6.38 -9.45
CA LYS A 83 -14.73 -7.84 -9.22
C LYS A 83 -13.89 -8.71 -10.15
N ASN A 84 -13.63 -8.23 -11.36
CA ASN A 84 -12.86 -8.94 -12.38
C ASN A 84 -11.39 -8.48 -12.44
N HIS A 85 -10.98 -7.56 -11.57
CA HIS A 85 -9.62 -7.06 -11.55
C HIS A 85 -8.69 -8.09 -10.91
N ILE A 86 -7.67 -8.51 -11.65
CA ILE A 86 -6.66 -9.47 -11.19
C ILE A 86 -5.29 -8.82 -11.27
N VAL A 87 -4.58 -8.80 -10.15
CA VAL A 87 -3.17 -8.37 -10.11
C VAL A 87 -2.29 -9.57 -10.38
N MET A 88 -1.40 -9.43 -11.35
CA MET A 88 -0.42 -10.45 -11.73
C MET A 88 1.00 -9.88 -11.62
N LEU A 89 1.92 -10.68 -11.12
CA LEU A 89 3.35 -10.39 -11.20
C LEU A 89 3.94 -11.03 -12.45
N SER A 90 4.41 -10.20 -13.37
CA SER A 90 5.28 -10.65 -14.45
C SER A 90 6.74 -10.42 -14.04
N THR A 91 7.49 -11.49 -13.85
CA THR A 91 8.95 -11.41 -13.83
C THR A 91 9.42 -11.26 -15.28
N PRO A 92 10.30 -10.30 -15.63
CA PRO A 92 11.01 -10.41 -16.89
C PRO A 92 11.83 -11.71 -16.85
N MET A 93 11.70 -12.53 -17.90
CA MET A 93 12.57 -13.71 -18.11
C MET A 93 14.03 -13.28 -18.23
#